data_AF-A0A7Y1Y7G7-F1
#
_entry.id   AF-A0A7Y1Y7G7-F1
#
_cell.length_a   1.000
_cell.length_b   1.000
_cell.length_c   1.000
_cell.angle_alpha   90.00
_cell.angle_beta   90.00
_cell.angle_gamma   90.00
#
_symmetry.space_group_name_H-M   'P 1'
#
loop_
_entity.id
_entity.type
_entity.pdbx_description
1 polymer ?
#
loop_
_entity_poly.entity_id
_entity_poly.type
_entity_poly.pdbx_seq_one_letter_code
_entity_poly.pdbx_strand_id
1 'polypeptide(L)'
;MRKLLIVVMAGLVLGACSGASNVVTVDGVAFDVDDMPLETEASTLDMDLFREAINWVVADRILVQAAEDDFGLVLSNQDVDDAASTLLGSTNPADPTSNLAYQRIQARIGPSGLLGPAILAALPDGVQLFDWAGEKFNAADVRVNPRYGEWRLAPNPGVYER
;
A
#
# COMPACT_ATOMS: atom_id res chain seq x y z
N MET A 1 -29.67 -55.65 -5.34
CA MET A 1 -30.31 -54.97 -4.20
C MET A 1 -29.56 -53.68 -3.93
N ARG A 2 -30.27 -52.56 -3.78
CA ARG A 2 -29.75 -51.32 -3.19
C ARG A 2 -29.07 -51.62 -1.84
N LYS A 3 -28.02 -50.88 -1.49
CA LYS A 3 -27.97 -50.07 -0.26
C LYS A 3 -26.73 -49.16 -0.26
N LEU A 4 -27.03 -47.86 -0.27
CA LEU A 4 -26.18 -46.79 0.24
C LEU A 4 -25.66 -47.16 1.63
N LEU A 5 -24.43 -46.73 1.94
CA LEU A 5 -24.09 -46.26 3.27
C LEU A 5 -22.97 -45.20 3.16
N ILE A 6 -23.40 -43.96 3.36
CA ILE A 6 -22.59 -42.81 3.70
C ILE A 6 -21.96 -43.09 5.07
N VAL A 7 -20.63 -42.99 5.17
CA VAL A 7 -19.95 -42.77 6.45
C VAL A 7 -19.13 -41.50 6.31
N VAL A 8 -19.65 -40.47 6.97
CA VAL A 8 -18.96 -39.24 7.32
C VAL A 8 -17.96 -39.60 8.42
N MET A 9 -16.66 -39.44 8.14
CA MET A 9 -15.63 -39.14 9.13
C MET A 9 -14.80 -38.01 8.52
N ALA A 10 -15.03 -36.74 8.89
CA ALA A 10 -14.52 -36.15 10.13
C ALA A 10 -12.99 -36.31 10.29
N GLY A 11 -12.24 -36.09 9.21
CA GLY A 11 -10.87 -35.60 9.31
C GLY A 11 -10.92 -34.10 9.62
N LEU A 12 -11.10 -33.75 10.90
CA LEU A 12 -10.85 -32.39 11.36
C LEU A 12 -9.38 -32.10 11.06
N VAL A 13 -9.16 -31.29 10.03
CA VAL A 13 -7.84 -30.83 9.61
C VAL A 13 -7.28 -29.98 10.74
N LEU A 14 -6.52 -30.60 11.64
CA LEU A 14 -5.56 -29.93 12.54
C LEU A 14 -4.32 -29.50 11.73
N GLY A 15 -4.56 -28.88 10.58
CA GLY A 15 -3.54 -28.33 9.70
C GLY A 15 -3.34 -26.87 10.04
N ALA A 16 -2.43 -26.63 10.99
CA ALA A 16 -1.60 -25.43 11.09
C ALA A 16 -2.25 -24.07 10.77
N CYS A 17 -2.40 -23.24 11.81
CA CYS A 17 -2.02 -21.84 11.70
C CYS A 17 -0.51 -21.76 11.41
N SER A 18 -0.05 -22.18 10.22
CA SER A 18 1.29 -21.87 9.75
C SER A 18 1.23 -20.53 9.06
N GLY A 19 1.88 -19.54 9.67
CA GLY A 19 1.91 -18.13 9.28
C GLY A 19 1.91 -17.92 7.78
N ALA A 20 0.75 -17.54 7.27
CA ALA A 20 0.60 -17.12 5.89
C ALA A 20 0.77 -15.62 5.87
N SER A 21 2.02 -15.18 5.80
CA SER A 21 2.39 -13.79 5.52
C SER A 21 1.53 -13.25 4.39
N ASN A 22 0.83 -12.17 4.66
CA ASN A 22 -0.11 -11.57 3.74
C ASN A 22 0.68 -10.67 2.79
N VAL A 23 1.32 -11.26 1.78
CA VAL A 23 2.31 -10.54 0.98
C VAL A 23 1.68 -9.86 -0.24
N VAL A 24 1.82 -8.54 -0.33
CA VAL A 24 1.72 -7.79 -1.59
C VAL A 24 3.13 -7.53 -2.10
N THR A 25 3.36 -7.58 -3.40
CA THR A 25 4.66 -7.34 -4.02
C THR A 25 4.54 -6.20 -5.03
N VAL A 26 5.42 -5.21 -4.92
CA VAL A 26 5.55 -4.09 -5.87
C VAL A 26 6.95 -4.12 -6.43
N ASP A 27 7.09 -4.28 -7.75
CA ASP A 27 8.39 -4.36 -8.45
C ASP A 27 9.36 -5.39 -7.83
N GLY A 28 8.82 -6.51 -7.36
CA GLY A 28 9.58 -7.59 -6.72
C GLY A 28 9.87 -7.41 -5.23
N VAL A 29 9.50 -6.28 -4.62
CA VAL A 29 9.59 -6.03 -3.18
C VAL A 29 8.30 -6.45 -2.48
N ALA A 30 8.40 -7.46 -1.62
CA ALA A 30 7.31 -7.94 -0.78
C ALA A 30 7.08 -7.02 0.42
N PHE A 31 5.81 -6.76 0.77
CA PHE A 31 5.38 -6.19 2.04
C PHE A 31 4.26 -7.03 2.66
N ASP A 32 4.28 -7.20 3.97
CA ASP A 32 3.27 -7.95 4.72
C ASP A 32 2.11 -7.05 5.12
N VAL A 33 0.94 -7.61 5.44
CA VAL A 33 -0.16 -6.86 6.07
C VAL A 33 0.24 -6.34 7.44
N ASP A 34 1.20 -6.99 8.10
CA ASP A 34 1.79 -6.46 9.34
C ASP A 34 2.56 -5.14 9.10
N ASP A 35 2.94 -4.84 7.85
CA ASP A 35 3.51 -3.54 7.44
C ASP A 35 2.43 -2.51 7.09
N MET A 36 1.15 -2.84 7.26
CA MET A 36 0.08 -1.90 6.99
C MET A 36 0.11 -0.73 7.98
N PRO A 37 0.00 0.50 7.48
CA PRO A 37 0.06 1.70 8.30
C PRO A 37 -1.28 1.98 8.98
N LEU A 38 -1.85 1.00 9.70
CA LEU A 38 -3.11 1.15 10.42
C LEU A 38 -2.94 0.61 11.83
N GLU A 39 -3.29 1.43 12.83
CA GLU A 39 -3.40 0.97 14.21
C GLU A 39 -4.87 0.76 14.55
N THR A 40 -5.25 -0.48 14.85
CA THR A 40 -6.59 -0.79 15.34
C THR A 40 -6.55 -1.88 16.40
N GLU A 41 -7.28 -1.65 17.49
CA GLU A 41 -7.53 -2.66 18.54
C GLU A 41 -8.64 -3.66 18.10
N ALA A 42 -9.28 -3.40 16.95
CA ALA A 42 -10.34 -4.26 16.44
C ALA A 42 -9.76 -5.51 15.76
N SER A 43 -10.36 -6.67 16.02
CA SER A 43 -10.03 -7.94 15.36
C SER A 43 -10.44 -7.99 13.88
N THR A 44 -11.13 -6.96 13.39
CA THR A 44 -11.61 -6.83 12.02
C THR A 44 -11.45 -5.39 11.58
N LEU A 45 -10.84 -5.19 10.42
CA LEU A 45 -10.69 -3.89 9.78
C LEU A 45 -11.80 -3.68 8.75
N ASP A 46 -12.24 -2.43 8.61
CA ASP A 46 -13.11 -2.05 7.51
C ASP A 46 -12.39 -2.25 6.15
N MET A 47 -13.11 -2.81 5.17
CA MET A 47 -12.52 -3.19 3.88
C MET A 47 -12.11 -1.98 3.04
N ASP A 48 -12.84 -0.87 3.14
CA ASP A 48 -12.51 0.35 2.40
C ASP A 48 -11.27 1.01 3.02
N LEU A 49 -11.19 1.05 4.35
CA LEU A 49 -10.00 1.52 5.07
C LEU A 49 -8.76 0.65 4.76
N PHE A 50 -8.92 -0.68 4.70
CA PHE A 50 -7.86 -1.59 4.29
C PHE A 50 -7.35 -1.29 2.88
N ARG A 51 -8.28 -1.13 1.93
CA ARG A 51 -7.96 -0.81 0.53
C ARG A 51 -7.24 0.53 0.41
N GLU A 52 -7.71 1.54 1.11
CA GLU A 52 -7.08 2.87 1.12
C GLU A 52 -5.64 2.80 1.63
N ALA A 53 -5.41 2.13 2.76
CA ALA A 53 -4.06 1.99 3.32
C ALA A 53 -3.10 1.24 2.38
N ILE A 54 -3.57 0.16 1.74
CA ILE A 54 -2.75 -0.55 0.73
C ILE A 54 -2.43 0.35 -0.46
N ASN A 55 -3.40 1.11 -0.96
CA ASN A 55 -3.17 2.02 -2.10
C ASN A 55 -2.10 3.05 -1.76
N TRP A 56 -2.10 3.59 -0.53
CA TRP A 56 -1.05 4.50 -0.07
C TRP A 56 0.32 3.85 0.02
N VAL A 57 0.41 2.61 0.54
CA VAL A 57 1.68 1.87 0.58
C VAL A 57 2.20 1.59 -0.82
N VAL A 58 1.35 1.13 -1.74
CA VAL A 58 1.72 0.87 -3.13
C VAL A 58 2.20 2.15 -3.81
N ALA A 59 1.46 3.25 -3.65
CA ALA A 59 1.85 4.55 -4.20
C ALA A 59 3.18 5.05 -3.64
N ASP A 60 3.41 4.90 -2.34
CA ASP A 60 4.66 5.31 -1.70
C ASP A 60 5.85 4.58 -2.32
N ARG A 61 5.74 3.26 -2.49
CA ARG A 61 6.80 2.44 -3.09
C ARG A 61 7.08 2.82 -4.53
N ILE A 62 6.03 2.91 -5.36
CA ILE A 62 6.18 3.24 -6.78
C ILE A 62 6.83 4.61 -6.94
N LEU A 63 6.30 5.62 -6.23
CA LEU A 63 6.74 7.01 -6.43
C LEU A 63 8.12 7.28 -5.84
N VAL A 64 8.45 6.71 -4.66
CA VAL A 64 9.78 6.86 -4.06
C VAL A 64 10.83 6.17 -4.92
N GLN A 65 10.59 4.93 -5.36
CA GLN A 65 11.53 4.22 -6.22
C GLN A 65 11.71 4.95 -7.56
N ALA A 66 10.62 5.37 -8.19
CA ALA A 66 10.69 6.08 -9.46
C ALA A 66 11.40 7.45 -9.33
N ALA A 67 11.24 8.15 -8.20
CA ALA A 67 11.94 9.40 -7.96
C ALA A 67 13.45 9.19 -7.75
N GLU A 68 13.86 8.10 -7.10
CA GLU A 68 15.26 7.70 -6.99
C GLU A 68 15.83 7.32 -8.37
N ASP A 69 15.11 6.50 -9.15
CA ASP A 69 15.58 6.01 -10.45
C ASP A 69 15.70 7.12 -11.51
N ASP A 70 14.68 7.99 -11.61
CA ASP A 70 14.64 9.02 -12.65
C ASP A 70 15.48 10.26 -12.30
N PHE A 71 15.52 10.62 -11.02
CA PHE A 71 16.05 11.92 -10.57
C PHE A 71 17.14 11.82 -9.52
N GLY A 72 17.46 10.62 -9.02
CA GLY A 72 18.40 10.43 -7.91
C GLY A 72 17.90 11.03 -6.60
N LEU A 73 16.59 11.22 -6.44
CA LEU A 73 15.99 11.83 -5.26
C LEU A 73 15.84 10.79 -4.14
N VAL A 74 16.64 10.94 -3.09
CA VAL A 74 16.56 10.13 -1.87
C VAL A 74 16.17 11.02 -0.71
N LEU A 75 15.01 10.77 -0.11
CA LEU A 75 14.56 11.47 1.09
C LEU A 75 15.30 10.93 2.32
N SER A 76 15.75 11.82 3.20
CA SER A 76 16.37 11.37 4.45
C SER A 76 15.29 10.84 5.40
N ASN A 77 15.62 9.74 6.11
CA ASN A 77 14.71 9.19 7.12
C ASN A 77 14.38 10.21 8.22
N GLN A 78 15.33 11.09 8.55
CA GLN A 78 15.14 12.12 9.56
C GLN A 78 14.09 13.16 9.11
N ASP A 79 14.20 13.69 7.89
CA ASP A 79 13.25 14.69 7.38
C ASP A 79 11.83 14.10 7.27
N VAL A 80 11.75 12.82 6.86
CA VAL A 80 10.48 12.10 6.81
C VAL A 80 9.89 11.91 8.20
N ASP A 81 10.71 11.55 9.19
CA ASP A 81 10.26 11.36 10.57
C ASP A 81 9.81 12.67 11.23
N ASP A 82 10.52 13.77 10.97
CA ASP A 82 10.16 15.09 11.48
C ASP A 82 8.85 15.61 10.88
N ALA A 83 8.66 15.43 9.56
CA ALA A 83 7.41 15.75 8.89
C ALA A 83 6.27 14.85 9.37
N ALA A 84 6.49 13.55 9.50
CA ALA A 84 5.49 12.59 9.99
C ALA A 84 5.06 12.91 11.42
N SER A 85 6.00 13.26 12.30
CA SER A 85 5.73 13.63 13.69
C SER A 85 4.89 14.91 13.77
N THR A 86 5.13 15.87 12.88
CA THR A 86 4.33 17.09 12.77
C THR A 86 2.88 16.77 12.36
N LEU A 87 2.70 15.91 11.36
CA LEU A 87 1.37 15.47 10.92
C LEU A 87 0.64 14.72 12.04
N LEU A 88 1.33 13.79 12.70
CA LEU A 88 0.77 13.00 13.81
C LEU A 88 0.33 13.87 15.00
N GLY A 89 1.06 14.95 15.30
CA GLY A 89 0.66 15.90 16.34
C GLY A 89 -0.64 16.66 16.04
N SER A 90 -1.14 16.60 14.80
CA SER A 90 -2.35 17.27 14.34
C SER A 90 -3.55 16.33 14.11
N THR A 91 -3.37 15.01 14.26
CA THR A 91 -4.41 14.01 14.02
C THR A 91 -5.21 13.67 15.28
N ASN A 92 -6.42 13.16 15.09
CA ASN A 92 -7.22 12.60 16.17
C ASN A 92 -6.64 11.24 16.58
N PRO A 93 -6.21 11.02 17.83
CA PRO A 93 -5.60 9.74 18.25
C PRO A 93 -6.56 8.54 18.20
N ALA A 94 -7.87 8.77 18.08
CA ALA A 94 -8.84 7.69 17.88
C ALA A 94 -8.98 7.27 16.40
N ASP A 95 -8.33 7.97 15.47
CA ASP A 95 -8.31 7.64 14.05
C ASP A 95 -7.29 6.52 13.78
N PRO A 96 -7.67 5.41 13.11
CA PRO A 96 -6.75 4.34 12.76
C PRO A 96 -5.54 4.77 11.91
N THR A 97 -5.66 5.90 11.21
CA THR A 97 -4.58 6.51 10.40
C THR A 97 -3.66 7.42 11.23
N SER A 98 -4.00 7.68 12.50
CA SER A 98 -3.19 8.46 13.44
C SER A 98 -2.05 7.63 14.05
N ASN A 99 -1.29 6.96 13.18
CA ASN A 99 -0.09 6.19 13.55
C ASN A 99 1.12 6.65 12.73
N LEU A 100 2.32 6.44 13.29
CA LEU A 100 3.55 6.95 12.68
C LEU A 100 3.82 6.36 11.29
N ALA A 101 3.46 5.11 11.04
CA ALA A 101 3.69 4.48 9.73
C ALA A 101 2.86 5.14 8.63
N TYR A 102 1.60 5.47 8.91
CA TYR A 102 0.73 6.19 7.97
C TYR A 102 1.25 7.60 7.72
N GLN A 103 1.60 8.30 8.80
CA GLN A 103 2.08 9.67 8.70
C GLN A 103 3.43 9.76 7.98
N ARG A 104 4.27 8.72 8.03
CA ARG A 104 5.49 8.63 7.20
C ARG A 104 5.18 8.54 5.71
N ILE A 105 4.15 7.79 5.31
CA ILE A 105 3.72 7.74 3.91
C ILE A 105 3.18 9.11 3.48
N GLN A 106 2.33 9.73 4.31
CA GLN A 106 1.81 11.07 4.03
C GLN A 106 2.92 12.14 3.97
N ALA A 107 3.93 12.04 4.84
CA ALA A 107 5.09 12.91 4.82
C ALA A 107 5.93 12.76 3.54
N ARG A 108 6.00 11.56 2.94
CA ARG A 108 6.69 11.36 1.67
C ARG A 108 5.85 11.82 0.49
N ILE A 109 4.67 11.25 0.31
CA ILE A 109 3.88 11.31 -0.94
C ILE A 109 2.49 11.92 -0.79
N GLY A 110 2.12 12.38 0.42
CA GLY A 110 0.84 13.05 0.63
C GLY A 110 0.77 14.42 -0.07
N PRO A 111 -0.39 15.11 0.00
CA PRO A 111 -0.58 16.41 -0.67
C PRO A 111 0.41 17.49 -0.24
N SER A 112 0.95 17.39 0.97
CA SER A 112 2.00 18.27 1.50
C SER A 112 3.30 17.52 1.75
N GLY A 113 3.47 16.37 1.11
CA GLY A 113 4.64 15.52 1.25
C GLY A 113 5.88 16.13 0.61
N LEU A 114 7.03 15.64 1.04
CA LEU A 114 8.35 16.12 0.64
C LEU A 114 8.67 15.82 -0.83
N LEU A 115 8.13 14.73 -1.38
CA LEU A 115 8.52 14.24 -2.70
C LEU A 115 7.93 15.09 -3.83
N GLY A 116 6.68 15.57 -3.69
CA GLY A 116 6.00 16.34 -4.73
C GLY A 116 6.77 17.61 -5.17
N PRO A 117 7.14 18.51 -4.24
CA PRO A 117 7.96 19.68 -4.56
C PRO A 117 9.34 19.33 -5.13
N ALA A 118 9.97 18.27 -4.64
CA ALA A 118 11.28 17.82 -5.11
C ALA A 118 11.23 17.33 -6.56
N ILE A 119 10.22 16.50 -6.90
CA ILE A 119 9.98 16.05 -8.26
C ILE A 119 9.65 17.23 -9.17
N LEU A 120 8.76 18.13 -8.75
CA LEU A 120 8.38 19.29 -9.57
C LEU A 120 9.58 20.16 -9.95
N ALA A 121 10.58 20.29 -9.08
CA ALA A 121 11.81 21.01 -9.37
C ALA A 121 12.77 20.25 -10.30
N ALA A 122 12.65 18.92 -10.39
CA ALA A 122 13.49 18.06 -11.22
C ALA A 122 12.86 17.74 -12.59
N LEU A 123 11.54 17.91 -12.74
CA LEU A 123 10.84 17.60 -13.97
C LEU A 123 11.29 18.46 -15.16
N PRO A 124 11.38 17.88 -16.38
CA PRO A 124 11.62 18.66 -17.58
C PRO A 124 10.51 19.69 -17.84
N ASP A 125 10.88 20.80 -18.48
CA ASP A 125 9.92 21.84 -18.86
C ASP A 125 8.73 21.26 -19.65
N GLY A 126 7.52 21.57 -19.18
CA GLY A 126 6.27 21.14 -19.80
C GLY A 126 5.75 19.77 -19.36
N VAL A 127 6.49 19.02 -18.55
CA VAL A 127 5.99 17.77 -17.93
C VAL A 127 5.27 18.10 -16.62
N GLN A 128 4.03 17.61 -16.48
CA GLN A 128 3.26 17.78 -15.25
C GLN A 128 3.55 16.65 -14.26
N LEU A 129 3.56 16.96 -12.97
CA LEU A 129 3.75 15.97 -11.89
C LEU A 129 2.74 14.83 -11.96
N PHE A 130 1.47 15.14 -12.26
CA PHE A 130 0.42 14.12 -12.38
C PHE A 130 0.62 13.19 -13.57
N ASP A 131 1.12 13.71 -14.69
CA ASP A 131 1.39 12.91 -15.89
C ASP A 131 2.56 11.95 -15.64
N TRP A 132 3.64 12.46 -15.04
CA TRP A 132 4.78 11.64 -14.63
C TRP A 132 4.35 10.55 -13.64
N ALA A 133 3.63 10.91 -12.58
CA ALA A 133 3.17 9.95 -11.58
C ALA A 133 2.26 8.88 -12.22
N GLY A 134 1.33 9.30 -13.08
CA GLY A 134 0.46 8.40 -13.84
C GLY A 134 1.24 7.41 -14.71
N GLU A 135 2.30 7.86 -15.37
CA GLU A 135 3.19 6.97 -16.14
C GLU A 135 3.83 5.89 -15.23
N LYS A 136 4.34 6.28 -14.05
CA LYS A 136 4.98 5.34 -13.12
C LYS A 136 4.00 4.31 -12.57
N PHE A 137 2.80 4.74 -12.24
CA PHE A 137 1.75 3.81 -11.83
C PHE A 137 1.38 2.80 -12.92
N ASN A 138 1.34 3.23 -14.18
CA ASN A 138 1.01 2.34 -15.30
C ASN A 138 2.11 1.33 -15.61
N ALA A 139 3.36 1.69 -15.31
CA ALA A 139 4.54 0.87 -15.56
C ALA A 139 4.84 -0.14 -14.45
N ALA A 140 4.36 0.10 -13.23
CA ALA A 140 4.65 -0.75 -12.06
C ALA A 140 4.01 -2.15 -12.16
N ASP A 141 4.77 -3.19 -11.79
CA ASP A 141 4.24 -4.56 -11.65
C ASP A 141 3.79 -4.79 -10.20
N VAL A 142 2.49 -4.67 -9.97
CA VAL A 142 1.87 -4.90 -8.66
C VAL A 142 1.22 -6.29 -8.63
N ARG A 143 1.71 -7.16 -7.74
CA ARG A 143 1.19 -8.52 -7.55
C ARG A 143 0.69 -8.71 -6.12
N VAL A 144 -0.52 -9.22 -5.98
CA VAL A 144 -1.08 -9.62 -4.67
C VAL A 144 -1.07 -11.13 -4.56
N ASN A 145 -0.69 -11.67 -3.39
CA ASN A 145 -0.68 -13.11 -3.16
C ASN A 145 -2.07 -13.72 -3.44
N PRO A 146 -2.18 -14.69 -4.36
CA PRO A 146 -3.46 -15.24 -4.82
C PRO A 146 -4.26 -15.98 -3.72
N ARG A 147 -3.63 -16.33 -2.59
CA ARG A 147 -4.33 -16.87 -1.40
C ARG A 147 -5.37 -15.88 -0.84
N TYR A 148 -5.20 -14.58 -1.09
CA TYR A 148 -6.10 -13.51 -0.67
C TYR A 148 -6.85 -12.87 -1.86
N GLY A 149 -6.84 -13.55 -3.02
CA GLY A 149 -7.43 -13.10 -4.28
C GLY A 149 -6.39 -12.56 -5.28
N GLU A 150 -6.64 -12.74 -6.58
CA GLU A 150 -5.89 -12.01 -7.62
C GLU A 150 -6.44 -10.59 -7.72
N TRP A 151 -5.68 -9.60 -7.24
CA TRP A 151 -5.92 -8.21 -7.61
C TRP A 151 -5.14 -7.93 -8.88
N ARG A 152 -5.86 -7.85 -10.00
CA ARG A 152 -5.34 -7.27 -11.23
C ARG A 152 -5.95 -5.88 -11.36
N LEU A 153 -5.14 -4.83 -11.26
CA LEU A 153 -5.60 -3.50 -11.65
C LEU A 153 -5.65 -3.46 -13.18
N ALA A 154 -6.86 -3.58 -13.73
CA ALA A 154 -7.16 -3.34 -15.14
C ALA A 154 -8.60 -2.78 -15.30
N PRO A 155 -8.81 -1.48 -15.61
CA PRO A 155 -7.82 -0.42 -15.85
C PRO A 155 -7.55 0.50 -14.63
N ASN A 156 -6.27 0.87 -14.52
CA ASN A 156 -5.62 2.11 -14.09
C ASN A 156 -6.03 2.95 -12.87
N PRO A 157 -5.05 3.40 -12.04
CA PRO A 157 -5.23 4.54 -11.15
C PRO A 157 -5.37 5.82 -11.98
N GLY A 158 -6.62 6.24 -12.19
CA GLY A 158 -6.96 7.54 -12.79
C GLY A 158 -7.89 7.54 -14.01
N VAL A 159 -8.74 6.54 -14.23
CA VAL A 159 -9.80 6.64 -15.26
C VAL A 159 -11.18 6.78 -14.60
N TYR A 160 -11.73 7.99 -14.63
CA TYR A 160 -13.15 8.22 -14.38
C TYR A 160 -13.95 7.54 -15.50
N GLU A 161 -14.88 6.64 -15.15
CA GLU A 161 -15.93 6.21 -16.06
C GLU A 161 -16.84 7.41 -16.34
N ARG A 162 -17.09 7.68 -17.63
CA ARG A 162 -18.10 8.65 -18.07
C ARG A 162 -19.50 8.08 -17.93
#